data_AF-A0A929PCX9-F1
#
_entry.id   AF-A0A929PCX9-F1
#
_cell.length_a   1.000
_cell.length_b   1.000
_cell.length_c   1.000
_cell.angle_alpha   90.00
_cell.angle_beta   90.00
_cell.angle_gamma   90.00
#
_symmetry.space_group_name_H-M   'P 1'
#
loop_
_entity.id
_entity.type
_entity.pdbx_description
1 polymer ?
#
loop_
_entity_poly.entity_id
_entity_poly.type
_entity_poly.pdbx_seq_one_letter_code
_entity_poly.pdbx_strand_id
1 'polypeptide(L)'
;MKSIDLIDEIGLDKQIETTVPMLGECKLDSPLLGTEGIQFVSDEDRVLVRTSFKSLRSCSKAQTAPPSFELAGPRERIFFHPNMLRCAIVTRGGLCPGTNAVIGTIVTSFHYTYGVRCILGIRSGLQGFIPAYGLSPIELTQAIAEEASAKGGTILGTSRGLQDTDLIVDSLVRMGVGVLFLIGGAGTLRLAMKIADKVETR
;
A
#
# COMPACT_ATOMS: atom_id res chain seq x y z
N MET A 1 20.73 15.66 23.66
CA MET A 1 19.64 14.91 23.01
C MET A 1 18.76 15.93 22.28
N LYS A 2 19.04 16.22 21.00
CA LYS A 2 18.17 17.11 20.21
C LYS A 2 16.97 16.26 19.78
N SER A 3 15.80 16.50 20.37
CA SER A 3 14.54 16.09 19.78
C SER A 3 14.39 16.92 18.51
N ILE A 4 14.86 16.38 17.39
CA ILE A 4 14.56 16.93 16.07
C ILE A 4 13.20 16.34 15.72
N ASP A 5 12.16 17.13 16.00
CA ASP A 5 10.89 16.97 15.31
C ASP A 5 11.19 17.32 13.85
N LEU A 6 11.45 16.30 13.01
CA LEU A 6 11.73 16.46 11.57
C LEU A 6 10.69 17.36 10.87
N ILE A 7 9.49 17.48 11.46
CA ILE A 7 8.35 18.25 10.97
C ILE A 7 8.53 19.77 11.20
N ASP A 8 9.33 20.17 12.20
CA ASP A 8 9.65 21.57 12.50
C ASP A 8 10.82 22.12 11.65
N GLU A 9 11.68 21.24 11.10
CA GLU A 9 12.73 21.63 10.13
C GLU A 9 12.17 21.91 8.73
N ILE A 10 11.06 21.29 8.36
CA ILE A 10 10.28 21.70 7.20
C ILE A 10 9.69 23.06 7.58
N GLY A 11 10.11 24.15 6.94
CA GLY A 11 9.67 25.50 7.32
C GLY A 11 8.14 25.62 7.50
N LEU A 12 7.71 26.52 8.39
CA LEU A 12 6.29 26.82 8.64
C LEU A 12 5.52 27.16 7.36
N ASP A 13 6.22 27.70 6.35
CA ASP A 13 5.66 28.20 5.10
C ASP A 13 5.67 27.19 3.94
N LYS A 14 6.23 25.99 4.12
CA LYS A 14 6.26 24.98 3.05
C LYS A 14 4.93 24.26 2.99
N GLN A 15 4.18 24.42 1.91
CA GLN A 15 2.99 23.61 1.64
C GLN A 15 3.39 22.14 1.54
N ILE A 16 2.76 21.30 2.37
CA ILE A 16 2.95 19.85 2.36
C ILE A 16 1.78 19.28 1.58
N GLU A 17 2.07 18.69 0.41
CA GLU A 17 1.07 17.94 -0.33
C GLU A 17 0.77 16.64 0.40
N THR A 18 -0.51 16.42 0.71
CA THR A 18 -0.99 15.31 1.55
C THR A 18 -2.18 14.57 0.95
N THR A 19 -2.61 14.98 -0.25
CA THR A 19 -3.71 14.35 -0.98
C THR A 19 -3.29 12.96 -1.46
N VAL A 20 -4.14 11.97 -1.23
CA VAL A 20 -3.93 10.62 -1.76
C VAL A 20 -4.63 10.50 -3.12
N PRO A 21 -3.92 10.07 -4.19
CA PRO A 21 -4.54 9.86 -5.50
C PRO A 21 -5.62 8.76 -5.44
N MET A 22 -6.72 9.00 -6.15
CA MET A 22 -7.84 8.06 -6.29
C MET A 22 -7.90 7.53 -7.71
N LEU A 23 -8.22 6.24 -7.88
CA LEU A 23 -8.37 5.61 -9.21
C LEU A 23 -9.63 6.07 -9.96
N GLY A 24 -10.59 6.64 -9.24
CA GLY A 24 -11.87 7.09 -9.75
C GLY A 24 -12.95 7.05 -8.67
N GLU A 25 -14.20 7.16 -9.09
CA GLU A 25 -15.35 7.16 -8.19
C GLU A 25 -15.60 5.76 -7.58
N CYS A 26 -15.66 5.69 -6.25
CA CYS A 26 -15.97 4.45 -5.51
C CYS A 26 -17.49 4.17 -5.54
N LYS A 27 -17.92 3.31 -6.47
CA LYS A 27 -19.34 3.03 -6.71
C LYS A 27 -19.86 1.76 -6.07
N LEU A 28 -19.02 0.95 -5.45
CA LEU A 28 -19.45 -0.33 -4.90
C LEU A 28 -19.58 -0.21 -3.39
N ASP A 29 -20.61 -0.85 -2.83
CA ASP A 29 -20.77 -0.96 -1.40
C ASP A 29 -19.68 -1.87 -0.83
N SER A 30 -19.08 -1.46 0.29
CA SER A 30 -18.09 -2.25 0.99
C SER A 30 -18.72 -3.55 1.52
N PRO A 31 -18.05 -4.71 1.41
CA PRO A 31 -18.53 -5.96 1.99
C PRO A 31 -18.61 -5.90 3.53
N LEU A 32 -18.05 -4.84 4.14
CA LEU A 32 -18.08 -4.61 5.57
C LEU A 32 -19.32 -3.89 6.06
N LEU A 33 -20.16 -3.37 5.15
CA LEU A 33 -21.40 -2.70 5.54
C LEU A 33 -22.29 -3.68 6.34
N GLY A 34 -22.76 -3.23 7.50
CA GLY A 34 -23.56 -4.05 8.42
C GLY A 34 -22.76 -5.04 9.27
N THR A 35 -21.41 -5.07 9.17
CA THR A 35 -20.58 -5.87 10.08
C THR A 35 -20.44 -5.18 11.44
N GLU A 36 -20.76 -5.89 12.52
CA GLU A 36 -20.66 -5.34 13.88
C GLU A 36 -19.22 -4.95 14.24
N GLY A 37 -19.06 -3.81 14.91
CA GLY A 37 -17.77 -3.32 15.39
C GLY A 37 -16.89 -2.62 14.33
N ILE A 38 -17.34 -2.52 13.08
CA ILE A 38 -16.63 -1.74 12.06
C ILE A 38 -16.99 -0.26 12.17
N GLN A 39 -15.96 0.58 12.35
CA GLN A 39 -16.07 2.03 12.25
C GLN A 39 -15.52 2.47 10.90
N PHE A 40 -16.40 2.92 10.02
CA PHE A 40 -16.01 3.51 8.75
C PHE A 40 -15.42 4.89 8.99
N VAL A 41 -14.47 5.23 8.13
CA VAL A 41 -13.78 6.52 8.13
C VAL A 41 -14.05 7.22 6.80
N SER A 42 -14.22 8.53 6.82
CA SER A 42 -14.37 9.41 5.67
C SER A 42 -13.04 10.06 5.28
N ASP A 43 -12.99 10.73 4.13
CA ASP A 43 -11.82 11.51 3.70
C ASP A 43 -11.71 12.86 4.46
N GLU A 44 -12.77 13.23 5.19
CA GLU A 44 -12.81 14.36 6.12
C GLU A 44 -12.21 14.02 7.49
N ASP A 45 -12.13 12.72 7.83
CA ASP A 45 -11.42 12.25 9.01
C ASP A 45 -9.92 12.40 8.79
N ARG A 46 -9.36 13.52 9.23
CA ARG A 46 -7.96 13.89 8.99
C ARG A 46 -7.16 14.05 10.27
N VAL A 47 -5.89 13.68 10.20
CA VAL A 47 -4.92 13.80 11.29
C VAL A 47 -3.94 14.92 10.98
N LEU A 48 -3.84 15.91 11.87
CA LEU A 48 -2.95 17.05 11.68
C LEU A 48 -1.47 16.63 11.60
N VAL A 49 -0.75 17.16 10.61
CA VAL A 49 0.71 16.97 10.50
C VAL A 49 1.42 17.67 11.65
N ARG A 50 0.91 18.85 12.02
CA ARG A 50 1.44 19.68 13.12
C ARG A 50 0.35 19.94 14.14
N THR A 51 0.57 19.47 15.36
CA THR A 51 -0.33 19.68 16.49
C THR A 51 0.09 20.85 17.38
N SER A 52 1.24 21.48 17.09
CA SER A 52 1.74 22.60 17.90
C SER A 52 0.85 23.83 17.77
N PHE A 53 0.52 24.43 18.91
CA PHE A 53 -0.38 25.58 18.99
C PHE A 53 0.09 26.78 18.16
N LYS A 54 1.42 26.97 18.07
CA LYS A 54 2.03 28.00 17.22
C LYS A 54 1.67 27.80 15.75
N SER A 55 1.77 26.58 15.24
CA SER A 55 1.44 26.25 13.84
C SER A 55 -0.04 26.47 13.56
N LEU A 56 -0.92 25.99 14.44
CA LEU A 56 -2.36 26.16 14.30
C LEU A 56 -2.78 27.63 14.34
N ARG A 57 -2.19 28.45 15.22
CA ARG A 57 -2.43 29.90 15.24
C ARG A 57 -1.94 30.58 13.97
N SER A 58 -0.79 30.19 13.42
CA SER A 58 -0.28 30.76 12.18
C SER A 58 -1.20 30.45 11.00
N CYS A 59 -1.66 29.20 10.85
CA CYS A 59 -2.64 28.80 9.83
C CYS A 59 -3.96 29.56 10.00
N SER A 60 -4.46 29.67 11.24
CA SER A 60 -5.67 30.43 11.55
C SER A 60 -5.55 31.91 11.18
N LYS A 61 -4.42 32.57 11.48
CA LYS A 61 -4.15 33.96 11.08
C LYS A 61 -4.05 34.13 9.57
N ALA A 62 -3.44 33.16 8.88
CA ALA A 62 -3.31 33.14 7.43
C ALA A 62 -4.59 32.72 6.71
N GLN A 63 -5.65 32.31 7.44
CA GLN A 63 -6.88 31.72 6.91
C GLN A 63 -6.64 30.53 5.98
N THR A 64 -5.60 29.74 6.29
CA THR A 64 -5.27 28.52 5.55
C THR A 64 -5.61 27.28 6.36
N ALA A 65 -6.05 26.22 5.69
CA ALA A 65 -6.25 24.94 6.34
C ALA A 65 -4.91 24.38 6.83
N PRO A 66 -4.82 23.85 8.06
CA PRO A 66 -3.60 23.23 8.53
C PRO A 66 -3.32 21.95 7.73
N PRO A 67 -2.06 21.65 7.39
CA PRO A 67 -1.70 20.42 6.70
C PRO A 67 -2.10 19.21 7.55
N SER A 68 -2.72 18.21 6.91
CA SER A 68 -3.25 17.02 7.58
C SER A 68 -3.21 15.81 6.65
N PHE A 69 -2.98 14.62 7.22
CA PHE A 69 -3.07 13.35 6.51
C PHE A 69 -4.49 12.80 6.58
N GLU A 70 -4.91 12.09 5.54
CA GLU A 70 -6.15 11.29 5.57
C GLU A 70 -5.99 10.14 6.57
N LEU A 71 -7.01 9.91 7.41
CA LEU A 71 -7.04 8.77 8.31
C LEU A 71 -7.28 7.49 7.49
N ALA A 72 -6.39 6.51 7.67
CA ALA A 72 -6.53 5.20 7.06
C ALA A 72 -7.56 4.35 7.80
N GLY A 73 -8.40 3.64 7.07
CA GLY A 73 -9.38 2.71 7.60
C GLY A 73 -10.39 2.27 6.54
N PRO A 74 -11.39 1.45 6.91
CA PRO A 74 -12.39 0.97 5.97
C PRO A 74 -13.27 2.12 5.48
N ARG A 75 -13.56 2.13 4.17
CA ARG A 75 -14.52 3.06 3.55
C ARG A 75 -15.85 2.35 3.28
N GLU A 76 -16.95 3.09 3.37
CA GLU A 76 -18.30 2.56 3.07
C GLU A 76 -18.45 2.17 1.59
N ARG A 77 -17.76 2.89 0.71
CA ARG A 77 -17.70 2.60 -0.72
C ARG A 77 -16.29 2.25 -1.18
N ILE A 78 -16.18 1.28 -2.07
CA ILE A 78 -14.93 0.78 -2.64
C ILE A 78 -14.93 0.85 -4.17
N PHE A 79 -13.73 0.84 -4.76
CA PHE A 79 -13.54 0.92 -6.20
C PHE A 79 -13.59 -0.46 -6.89
N PHE A 80 -12.91 -1.45 -6.32
CA PHE A 80 -12.82 -2.80 -6.91
C PHE A 80 -13.91 -3.73 -6.39
N HIS A 81 -14.47 -4.54 -7.29
CA HIS A 81 -15.36 -5.63 -6.90
C HIS A 81 -14.53 -6.80 -6.34
N PRO A 82 -14.65 -7.18 -5.05
CA PRO A 82 -13.70 -8.11 -4.43
C PRO A 82 -13.60 -9.47 -5.11
N ASN A 83 -14.73 -10.04 -5.56
CA ASN A 83 -14.75 -11.36 -6.23
C ASN A 83 -14.03 -11.39 -7.58
N MET A 84 -13.85 -10.24 -8.24
CA MET A 84 -13.16 -10.12 -9.53
C MET A 84 -11.72 -9.61 -9.37
N LEU A 85 -11.37 -9.11 -8.19
CA LEU A 85 -10.07 -8.53 -7.96
C LEU A 85 -9.00 -9.62 -7.87
N ARG A 86 -7.91 -9.42 -8.60
CA ARG A 86 -6.66 -10.15 -8.39
C ARG A 86 -5.65 -9.19 -7.80
N CYS A 87 -5.04 -9.54 -6.68
CA CYS A 87 -3.96 -8.76 -6.11
C CYS A 87 -2.64 -9.52 -6.16
N ALA A 88 -1.54 -8.77 -6.20
CA ALA A 88 -0.20 -9.32 -6.14
C ALA A 88 0.56 -8.71 -4.95
N ILE A 89 1.39 -9.51 -4.29
CA ILE A 89 2.24 -9.11 -3.18
C ILE A 89 3.68 -9.41 -3.58
N VAL A 90 4.57 -8.43 -3.42
CA VAL A 90 5.99 -8.58 -3.68
C VAL A 90 6.80 -7.96 -2.55
N THR A 91 7.83 -8.67 -2.10
CA THR A 91 8.79 -8.15 -1.12
C THR A 91 10.10 -7.76 -1.81
N ARG A 92 10.59 -6.55 -1.57
CA ARG A 92 11.88 -6.09 -2.09
C ARG A 92 12.69 -5.38 -1.03
N GLY A 93 13.97 -5.74 -0.95
CA GLY A 93 14.97 -5.07 -0.11
C GLY A 93 15.64 -6.03 0.85
N GLY A 94 16.21 -5.48 1.93
CA GLY A 94 16.72 -6.28 3.04
C GLY A 94 15.59 -7.00 3.77
N LEU A 95 15.92 -8.13 4.39
CA LEU A 95 14.98 -8.85 5.25
C LEU A 95 14.75 -8.04 6.52
N CYS A 96 13.49 -7.89 6.90
CA CYS A 96 13.08 -7.24 8.15
C CYS A 96 12.16 -8.20 8.92
N PRO A 97 12.31 -8.34 10.25
CA PRO A 97 11.34 -9.04 11.08
C PRO A 97 9.92 -8.53 10.82
N GLY A 98 8.94 -9.44 10.75
CA GLY A 98 7.53 -9.09 10.52
C GLY A 98 7.09 -9.00 9.06
N THR A 99 7.99 -9.16 8.08
CA THR A 99 7.60 -9.14 6.65
C THR A 99 6.55 -10.22 6.33
N ASN A 100 6.75 -11.45 6.82
CA ASN A 100 5.76 -12.52 6.68
C ASN A 100 4.45 -12.24 7.43
N ALA A 101 4.52 -11.57 8.58
CA ALA A 101 3.32 -11.16 9.31
C ALA A 101 2.50 -10.14 8.50
N VAL A 102 3.14 -9.19 7.82
CA VAL A 102 2.47 -8.25 6.91
C VAL A 102 1.80 -9.00 5.75
N ILE A 103 2.51 -9.93 5.10
CA ILE A 103 1.93 -10.75 4.03
C ILE A 103 0.70 -11.50 4.56
N GLY A 104 0.83 -12.13 5.74
CA GLY A 104 -0.26 -12.87 6.36
C GLY A 104 -1.48 -12.01 6.65
N THR A 105 -1.29 -10.83 7.25
CA THR A 105 -2.40 -9.90 7.52
C THR A 105 -3.08 -9.43 6.24
N ILE A 106 -2.33 -9.15 5.17
CA ILE A 106 -2.91 -8.78 3.86
C ILE A 106 -3.74 -9.94 3.32
N VAL A 107 -3.20 -11.16 3.29
CA VAL A 107 -3.88 -12.36 2.78
C VAL A 107 -5.16 -12.61 3.57
N THR A 108 -5.09 -12.61 4.90
CA THR A 108 -6.24 -12.83 5.78
C THR A 108 -7.31 -11.75 5.58
N SER A 109 -6.92 -10.46 5.54
CA SER A 109 -7.86 -9.36 5.35
C SER A 109 -8.52 -9.43 3.97
N PHE A 110 -7.75 -9.66 2.91
CA PHE A 110 -8.31 -9.74 1.56
C PHE A 110 -9.25 -10.93 1.43
N HIS A 111 -8.89 -12.09 1.97
CA HIS A 111 -9.67 -13.31 1.85
C HIS A 111 -10.94 -13.30 2.73
N TYR A 112 -10.82 -13.02 4.03
CA TYR A 112 -11.95 -13.10 4.98
C TYR A 112 -12.75 -11.82 5.10
N THR A 113 -12.08 -10.68 5.09
CA THR A 113 -12.73 -9.38 5.34
C THR A 113 -13.35 -8.86 4.04
N TYR A 114 -12.63 -8.96 2.91
CA TYR A 114 -13.12 -8.45 1.63
C TYR A 114 -13.65 -9.51 0.67
N GLY A 115 -13.34 -10.80 0.84
CA GLY A 115 -13.79 -11.88 -0.04
C GLY A 115 -12.99 -12.05 -1.34
N VAL A 116 -11.80 -11.44 -1.43
CA VAL A 116 -10.90 -11.58 -2.58
C VAL A 116 -10.32 -12.99 -2.63
N ARG A 117 -10.46 -13.66 -3.78
CA ARG A 117 -10.06 -15.07 -3.95
C ARG A 117 -8.69 -15.26 -4.59
N CYS A 118 -8.24 -14.32 -5.42
CA CYS A 118 -6.98 -14.47 -6.15
C CYS A 118 -5.91 -13.53 -5.58
N ILE A 119 -5.02 -14.08 -4.76
CA ILE A 119 -3.92 -13.36 -4.13
C ILE A 119 -2.62 -14.02 -4.58
N LEU A 120 -1.81 -13.29 -5.35
CA LEU A 120 -0.58 -13.79 -5.96
C LEU A 120 0.64 -13.32 -5.16
N GLY A 121 1.55 -14.23 -4.85
CA GLY A 121 2.86 -13.95 -4.29
C GLY A 121 3.92 -13.95 -5.39
N ILE A 122 4.55 -12.80 -5.62
CA ILE A 122 5.62 -12.65 -6.62
C ILE A 122 6.96 -13.03 -5.99
N ARG A 123 7.58 -14.07 -6.56
CA ARG A 123 8.80 -14.67 -6.00
C ARG A 123 10.06 -13.89 -6.36
N SER A 124 11.02 -13.90 -5.46
CA SER A 124 12.36 -13.32 -5.63
C SER A 124 12.31 -11.84 -6.03
N GLY A 125 11.51 -11.04 -5.32
CA GLY A 125 11.38 -9.60 -5.56
C GLY A 125 10.98 -9.26 -6.99
N LEU A 126 11.68 -8.31 -7.62
CA LEU A 126 11.32 -7.81 -8.95
C LEU A 126 11.60 -8.82 -10.08
N GLN A 127 12.49 -9.79 -9.84
CA GLN A 127 12.81 -10.83 -10.82
C GLN A 127 11.59 -11.71 -11.13
N GLY A 128 10.67 -11.86 -10.17
CA GLY A 128 9.42 -12.61 -10.36
C GLY A 128 8.48 -12.01 -11.39
N PHE A 129 8.68 -10.75 -11.79
CA PHE A 129 7.90 -10.15 -12.87
C PHE A 129 8.48 -10.43 -14.26
N ILE A 130 9.77 -10.76 -14.34
CA ILE A 130 10.51 -10.79 -15.60
C ILE A 130 10.48 -12.21 -16.18
N PRO A 131 9.86 -12.42 -17.36
CA PRO A 131 9.67 -13.75 -17.93
C PRO A 131 10.97 -14.56 -18.10
N ALA A 132 12.09 -13.89 -18.38
CA ALA A 132 13.39 -14.52 -18.59
C ALA A 132 13.91 -15.32 -17.39
N TYR A 133 13.48 -15.00 -16.16
CA TYR A 133 13.86 -15.78 -14.98
C TYR A 133 12.98 -17.02 -14.76
N GLY A 134 11.87 -17.18 -15.50
CA GLY A 134 11.00 -18.35 -15.42
C GLY A 134 10.32 -18.56 -14.06
N LEU A 135 10.23 -17.50 -13.24
CA LEU A 135 9.67 -17.56 -11.90
C LEU A 135 8.15 -17.39 -11.96
N SER A 136 7.41 -18.49 -11.73
CA SER A 136 5.96 -18.41 -11.63
C SER A 136 5.52 -17.81 -10.29
N PRO A 137 4.51 -16.92 -10.27
CA PRO A 137 3.84 -16.51 -9.04
C PRO A 137 3.29 -17.73 -8.29
N ILE A 138 3.20 -17.61 -6.97
CA ILE A 138 2.50 -18.58 -6.13
C ILE A 138 1.15 -18.03 -5.72
N GLU A 139 0.16 -18.89 -5.57
CA GLU A 139 -1.10 -18.49 -4.96
C GLU A 139 -0.93 -18.47 -3.44
N LEU A 140 -1.20 -17.32 -2.83
CA LEU A 140 -1.11 -17.14 -1.38
C LEU A 140 -2.44 -17.50 -0.75
N THR A 141 -2.48 -18.69 -0.16
CA THR A 141 -3.60 -19.13 0.67
C THR A 141 -3.36 -18.73 2.13
N GLN A 142 -4.42 -18.72 2.93
CA GLN A 142 -4.33 -18.49 4.37
C GLN A 142 -3.35 -19.46 5.04
N ALA A 143 -3.43 -20.76 4.71
CA ALA A 143 -2.55 -21.76 5.31
C ALA A 143 -1.06 -21.43 5.08
N ILE A 144 -0.72 -21.02 3.85
CA ILE A 144 0.63 -20.59 3.50
C ILE A 144 1.02 -19.34 4.29
N ALA A 145 0.11 -18.36 4.38
CA ALA A 145 0.32 -17.10 5.11
C ALA A 145 0.51 -17.30 6.63
N GLU A 146 -0.28 -18.17 7.25
CA GLU A 146 -0.19 -18.48 8.68
C GLU A 146 1.13 -19.17 9.00
N GLU A 147 1.49 -20.18 8.20
CA GLU A 147 2.78 -20.89 8.37
C GLU A 147 3.97 -19.93 8.17
N ALA A 148 3.86 -19.03 7.20
CA ALA A 148 4.87 -18.00 6.94
C ALA A 148 5.06 -17.07 8.13
N SER A 149 3.96 -16.65 8.78
CA SER A 149 3.97 -15.65 9.84
C SER A 149 4.82 -16.05 11.06
N ALA A 150 4.94 -17.37 11.31
CA ALA A 150 5.76 -17.92 12.37
C ALA A 150 7.26 -17.99 12.03
N LYS A 151 7.63 -17.75 10.77
CA LYS A 151 9.01 -17.84 10.26
C LYS A 151 9.60 -16.46 10.01
N GLY A 152 10.89 -16.32 10.33
CA GLY A 152 11.67 -15.14 9.96
C GLY A 152 11.88 -15.01 8.44
N GLY A 153 12.14 -13.80 7.97
CA GLY A 153 12.40 -13.51 6.55
C GLY A 153 11.12 -13.25 5.74
N THR A 154 11.12 -13.68 4.47
CA THR A 154 9.98 -13.60 3.55
C THR A 154 9.78 -14.93 2.82
N ILE A 155 8.56 -15.45 2.79
CA ILE A 155 8.20 -16.65 2.00
C ILE A 155 8.30 -16.43 0.50
N LEU A 156 8.25 -15.17 0.05
CA LEU A 156 8.38 -14.82 -1.36
C LEU A 156 9.83 -14.74 -1.80
N GLY A 157 10.78 -14.66 -0.86
CA GLY A 157 12.15 -14.28 -1.16
C GLY A 157 12.26 -12.80 -1.56
N THR A 158 13.50 -12.32 -1.69
CA THR A 158 13.79 -10.94 -2.08
C THR A 158 14.91 -10.96 -3.11
N SER A 159 14.94 -9.95 -3.99
CA SER A 159 16.07 -9.73 -4.88
C SER A 159 16.55 -8.29 -4.79
N ARG A 160 17.80 -8.10 -5.20
CA ARG A 160 18.42 -6.78 -5.40
C ARG A 160 18.57 -6.54 -6.90
N GLY A 161 18.70 -5.27 -7.27
CA GLY A 161 18.80 -4.86 -8.66
C GLY A 161 17.49 -4.26 -9.17
N LEU A 162 17.64 -3.31 -10.09
CA LEU A 162 16.52 -2.74 -10.81
C LEU A 162 16.12 -3.71 -11.92
N GLN A 163 14.84 -3.72 -12.23
CA GLN A 163 14.29 -4.43 -13.38
C GLN A 163 13.56 -3.42 -14.24
N ASP A 164 13.36 -3.75 -15.52
CA ASP A 164 12.63 -2.89 -16.44
C ASP A 164 11.19 -2.69 -15.95
N THR A 165 10.79 -1.43 -15.83
CA THR A 165 9.44 -1.06 -15.37
C THR A 165 8.38 -1.44 -16.40
N ASP A 166 8.71 -1.38 -17.70
CA ASP A 166 7.80 -1.80 -18.76
C ASP A 166 7.47 -3.29 -18.67
N LEU A 167 8.49 -4.13 -18.46
CA LEU A 167 8.30 -5.57 -18.26
C LEU A 167 7.52 -5.89 -16.99
N ILE A 168 7.69 -5.12 -15.92
CA ILE A 168 6.89 -5.27 -14.70
C ILE A 168 5.41 -4.96 -14.98
N VAL A 169 5.12 -3.83 -15.61
CA VAL A 169 3.75 -3.41 -15.95
C VAL A 169 3.10 -4.42 -16.90
N ASP A 170 3.81 -4.88 -17.93
CA ASP A 170 3.33 -5.94 -18.83
C ASP A 170 3.00 -7.23 -18.10
N SER A 171 3.81 -7.59 -17.09
CA SER A 171 3.56 -8.76 -16.27
C SER A 171 2.28 -8.60 -15.44
N LEU A 172 2.07 -7.43 -14.82
CA LEU A 172 0.86 -7.12 -14.05
C LEU A 172 -0.39 -7.17 -14.92
N VAL A 173 -0.34 -6.58 -16.11
CA VAL A 173 -1.45 -6.60 -17.08
C VAL A 173 -1.73 -8.03 -17.54
N ARG A 174 -0.70 -8.79 -17.93
CA ARG A 174 -0.84 -10.20 -18.35
C ARG A 174 -1.45 -11.08 -17.26
N MET A 175 -1.14 -10.81 -15.99
CA MET A 175 -1.72 -11.52 -14.84
C MET A 175 -3.11 -10.99 -14.44
N GLY A 176 -3.57 -9.87 -15.00
CA GLY A 176 -4.84 -9.24 -14.63
C GLY A 176 -4.85 -8.71 -13.20
N VAL A 177 -3.70 -8.24 -12.69
CA VAL A 177 -3.56 -7.72 -11.32
C VAL A 177 -4.13 -6.31 -11.25
N GLY A 178 -5.12 -6.10 -10.37
CA GLY A 178 -5.72 -4.79 -10.12
C GLY A 178 -5.09 -4.04 -8.94
N VAL A 179 -4.51 -4.75 -7.97
CA VAL A 179 -3.83 -4.16 -6.81
C VAL A 179 -2.48 -4.83 -6.59
N LEU A 180 -1.43 -4.03 -6.42
CA LEU A 180 -0.08 -4.51 -6.18
C LEU A 180 0.45 -3.96 -4.85
N PHE A 181 0.75 -4.87 -3.92
CA PHE A 181 1.41 -4.55 -2.66
C PHE A 181 2.92 -4.69 -2.79
N LEU A 182 3.63 -3.55 -2.78
CA LEU A 182 5.09 -3.47 -2.72
C LEU A 182 5.56 -3.31 -1.27
N ILE A 183 6.09 -4.40 -0.68
CA ILE A 183 6.61 -4.37 0.69
C ILE A 183 8.13 -4.13 0.65
N GLY A 184 8.58 -3.03 1.24
CA GLY A 184 10.00 -2.70 1.35
C GLY A 184 10.27 -1.27 1.84
N GLY A 185 11.53 -0.82 1.73
CA GLY A 185 11.95 0.50 2.22
C GLY A 185 11.79 1.64 1.20
N ALA A 186 12.46 2.78 1.46
CA ALA A 186 12.34 4.00 0.63
C ALA A 186 12.64 3.80 -0.86
N GLY A 187 13.59 2.93 -1.21
CA GLY A 187 13.84 2.60 -2.59
C GLY A 187 12.64 1.91 -3.25
N THR A 188 11.91 1.07 -2.50
CA THR A 188 10.72 0.35 -2.95
C THR A 188 9.58 1.31 -3.22
N LEU A 189 9.38 2.29 -2.34
CA LEU A 189 8.41 3.36 -2.54
C LEU A 189 8.69 4.16 -3.83
N ARG A 190 9.96 4.55 -4.09
CA ARG A 190 10.34 5.23 -5.33
C ARG A 190 10.04 4.41 -6.59
N LEU A 191 10.16 3.08 -6.52
CA LEU A 191 9.81 2.21 -7.63
C LEU A 191 8.29 2.11 -7.78
N ALA A 192 7.54 2.03 -6.68
CA ALA A 192 6.08 2.01 -6.70
C ALA A 192 5.54 3.25 -7.43
N MET A 193 6.10 4.43 -7.16
CA MET A 193 5.75 5.67 -7.87
C MET A 193 6.01 5.55 -9.37
N LYS A 194 7.21 5.08 -9.78
CA LYS A 194 7.52 4.88 -11.21
C LYS A 194 6.59 3.90 -11.91
N ILE A 195 6.18 2.83 -11.22
CA ILE A 195 5.22 1.87 -11.75
C ILE A 195 3.84 2.55 -11.91
N ALA A 196 3.40 3.31 -10.90
CA ALA A 196 2.13 4.04 -10.95
C ALA A 196 2.10 5.06 -12.11
N ASP A 197 3.13 5.91 -12.21
CA ASP A 197 3.28 6.89 -13.32
C ASP A 197 3.25 6.20 -14.69
N LYS A 198 3.89 5.03 -14.80
CA LYS A 198 3.93 4.25 -16.04
C LYS A 198 2.57 3.64 -16.39
N VAL A 199 1.80 3.21 -15.40
CA VAL A 199 0.44 2.67 -15.60
C VAL A 199 -0.51 3.79 -16.03
N GLU A 200 -0.35 5.00 -15.51
CA GLU A 200 -1.20 6.16 -15.86
C GLU A 200 -0.93 6.70 -17.27
N THR A 201 0.30 6.54 -17.78
CA THR A 201 0.72 7.02 -19.11
C THR A 201 0.46 6.04 -20.25
N ARG A 202 -0.12 4.87 -19.97
CA ARG A 202 -0.47 3.85 -20.98
C ARG A 202 -1.86 4.06 -21.56
#